data_AF-A0A8C5S3H8-F1
#
_entry.id   AF-A0A8C5S3H8-F1
#
_cell.length_a   1.000
_cell.length_b   1.000
_cell.length_c   1.000
_cell.angle_alpha   90.00
_cell.angle_beta   90.00
_cell.angle_gamma   90.00
#
_symmetry.space_group_name_H-M   'P 1'
#
loop_
_entity.id
_entity.type
_entity.pdbx_description
1 polymer ?
#
loop_
_entity_poly.entity_id
_entity_poly.type
_entity_poly.pdbx_seq_one_letter_code
_entity_poly.pdbx_strand_id
1 'polypeptide(L)'
;MWQPRSLKEKWLPRLDDCLQQYVQKFEREKINGAQLLQISHQDLEELGVTRIGHQELVLEAVDLLCALNYGLETDNMKNLILKLRAASNNLQNYIGTRRKSSNYDGNSSRKPPNEFLTSVVELIGAAKALLTWLDRTPFTGIADFSVTKNKIIQLCLDLTTTVQKALTYHFLQVFTEKSQESRIVRYNA
;
A
#
# COMPACT_ATOMS: atom_id res chain seq x y z
N MET A 1 -20.40 13.33 -1.14
CA MET A 1 -20.12 14.78 -1.12
C MET A 1 -20.87 15.40 0.05
N TRP A 2 -20.22 16.26 0.86
CA TRP A 2 -20.83 16.79 2.09
C TRP A 2 -21.89 17.86 1.80
N GLN A 3 -23.03 17.78 2.50
CA GLN A 3 -24.08 18.80 2.47
C GLN A 3 -23.72 19.98 3.39
N PRO A 4 -24.20 21.21 3.11
CA PRO A 4 -23.90 22.39 3.95
C PRO A 4 -24.20 22.19 5.44
N ARG A 5 -25.29 21.47 5.74
CA ARG A 5 -25.65 21.10 7.12
C ARG A 5 -24.60 20.24 7.80
N SER A 6 -24.09 19.23 7.11
CA SER A 6 -23.02 18.37 7.64
C SER A 6 -21.72 19.13 7.83
N LEU A 7 -21.44 20.12 6.98
CA LEU A 7 -20.27 20.98 7.12
C LEU A 7 -20.31 21.79 8.41
N LYS A 8 -21.45 22.43 8.68
CA LYS A 8 -21.71 23.17 9.93
C LYS A 8 -21.64 22.26 11.16
N GLU A 9 -22.25 21.09 11.11
CA GLU A 9 -22.36 20.24 12.32
C GLU A 9 -21.06 19.52 12.66
N LYS A 10 -20.19 19.24 11.67
CA LYS A 10 -19.07 18.31 11.83
C LYS A 10 -17.70 18.90 11.62
N TRP A 11 -17.53 19.86 10.72
CA TRP A 11 -16.20 20.32 10.30
C TRP A 11 -15.87 21.71 10.80
N LEU A 12 -16.74 22.70 10.55
CA LEU A 12 -16.53 24.07 10.99
C LEU A 12 -16.30 24.20 12.52
N PRO A 13 -17.02 23.47 13.40
CA PRO A 13 -16.78 23.53 14.86
C PRO A 13 -15.48 22.88 15.32
N ARG A 14 -14.75 22.19 14.43
CA ARG A 14 -13.47 21.54 14.74
C ARG A 14 -12.26 22.34 14.30
N LEU A 15 -12.48 23.47 13.63
CA LEU A 15 -11.42 24.42 13.29
C LEU A 15 -11.00 25.22 14.53
N ASP A 16 -9.85 25.88 14.46
CA ASP A 16 -9.33 26.73 15.53
C ASP A 16 -10.36 27.74 16.05
N ASP A 17 -10.29 28.05 17.36
CA ASP A 17 -11.21 28.97 18.02
C ASP A 17 -11.27 30.35 17.34
N CYS A 18 -10.16 30.80 16.75
CA CYS A 18 -10.08 32.07 16.03
C CYS A 18 -10.92 32.09 14.74
N LEU A 19 -11.26 30.91 14.19
CA LEU A 19 -12.07 30.76 12.97
C LEU A 19 -13.57 30.61 13.27
N GLN A 20 -13.96 30.38 14.53
CA GLN A 20 -15.36 30.15 14.91
C GLN A 20 -16.27 31.35 14.60
N GLN A 21 -15.71 32.55 14.54
CA GLN A 21 -16.42 33.77 14.13
C GLN A 21 -16.94 33.73 12.67
N TYR A 22 -16.40 32.85 11.82
CA TYR A 22 -16.78 32.74 10.41
C TYR A 22 -17.84 31.68 10.14
N VAL A 23 -18.11 30.78 11.09
CA VAL A 23 -19.05 29.64 10.94
C VAL A 23 -20.40 30.10 10.38
N GLN A 24 -20.94 31.20 10.91
CA GLN A 24 -22.22 31.77 10.48
C GLN A 24 -22.19 32.30 9.04
N LYS A 25 -21.03 32.74 8.55
CA LYS A 25 -20.86 33.23 7.17
C LYS A 25 -20.88 32.06 6.18
N PHE A 26 -20.15 30.98 6.49
CA PHE A 26 -20.18 29.74 5.71
C PHE A 26 -21.60 29.12 5.68
N GLU A 27 -22.32 29.18 6.80
CA GLU A 27 -23.71 28.72 6.87
C GLU A 27 -24.65 29.58 6.01
N ARG A 28 -24.55 30.91 6.11
CA ARG A 28 -25.39 31.85 5.36
C ARG A 28 -25.21 31.67 3.85
N GLU A 29 -23.97 31.54 3.39
CA GLU A 29 -23.67 31.29 1.97
C GLU A 29 -23.91 29.84 1.54
N LYS A 30 -24.34 28.97 2.46
CA LYS A 30 -24.68 27.55 2.22
C LYS A 30 -23.58 26.79 1.48
N ILE A 31 -22.33 27.02 1.86
CA ILE A 31 -21.17 26.35 1.26
C ILE A 31 -21.30 24.84 1.43
N ASN A 32 -21.32 24.12 0.31
CA ASN A 32 -21.34 22.66 0.29
C ASN A 32 -19.91 22.09 0.22
N GLY A 33 -19.78 20.76 0.34
CA GLY A 33 -18.48 20.10 0.31
C GLY A 33 -17.73 20.24 -1.02
N ALA A 34 -18.41 20.39 -2.17
CA ALA A 34 -17.73 20.61 -3.44
C ALA A 34 -17.07 21.98 -3.49
N GLN A 35 -17.82 23.00 -3.08
CA GLN A 35 -17.36 24.38 -3.05
C GLN A 35 -16.23 24.56 -2.03
N LEU A 36 -16.35 23.93 -0.86
CA LEU A 36 -15.29 24.00 0.16
C LEU A 36 -13.97 23.40 -0.35
N LEU A 37 -14.01 22.26 -1.04
CA LEU A 37 -12.81 21.61 -1.58
C LEU A 37 -12.15 22.40 -2.73
N GLN A 38 -12.84 23.41 -3.27
CA GLN A 38 -12.33 24.27 -4.35
C GLN A 38 -12.15 25.72 -3.89
N ILE A 39 -12.26 25.99 -2.59
CA ILE A 39 -12.25 27.33 -2.05
C ILE A 39 -10.88 27.99 -2.25
N SER A 40 -10.88 29.23 -2.72
CA SER A 40 -9.68 30.04 -2.95
C SER A 40 -9.57 31.18 -1.93
N HIS A 41 -8.41 31.85 -1.89
CA HIS A 41 -8.24 33.10 -1.12
C HIS A 41 -9.32 34.14 -1.46
N GLN A 42 -9.67 34.28 -2.75
CA GLN A 42 -10.70 35.21 -3.22
C GLN A 42 -12.08 34.85 -2.65
N ASP A 43 -12.45 33.58 -2.68
CA ASP A 43 -13.73 33.12 -2.11
C ASP A 43 -13.80 33.36 -0.59
N LEU A 44 -12.66 33.20 0.10
CA LEU A 44 -12.55 33.47 1.53
C LEU A 44 -12.70 34.97 1.84
N GLU A 45 -12.16 35.85 1.00
CA GLU A 45 -12.39 37.29 1.13
C GLU A 45 -13.87 37.65 0.94
N GLU A 46 -14.54 37.05 -0.05
CA GLU A 46 -15.97 37.24 -0.31
C GLU A 46 -16.83 36.70 0.84
N LEU A 47 -16.39 35.62 1.49
CA LEU A 47 -16.96 35.11 2.74
C LEU A 47 -16.61 35.98 3.95
N GLY A 48 -15.82 37.04 3.79
CA GLY A 48 -15.43 37.98 4.83
C GLY A 48 -14.36 37.46 5.78
N VAL A 49 -13.55 36.51 5.33
CA VAL A 49 -12.29 36.07 5.96
C VAL A 49 -11.15 36.85 5.31
N THR A 50 -10.92 38.09 5.74
CA THR A 50 -9.94 39.01 5.10
C THR A 50 -8.55 38.96 5.71
N ARG A 51 -8.38 38.31 6.87
CA ARG A 51 -7.07 38.16 7.49
C ARG A 51 -6.33 37.03 6.82
N ILE A 52 -5.18 37.32 6.22
CA ILE A 52 -4.32 36.33 5.54
C ILE A 52 -4.07 35.12 6.45
N GLY A 53 -3.66 35.34 7.71
CA GLY A 53 -3.43 34.22 8.64
C GLY A 53 -4.65 33.33 8.89
N HIS A 54 -5.88 33.88 8.83
CA HIS A 54 -7.10 33.07 8.96
C HIS A 54 -7.43 32.34 7.65
N GLN A 55 -7.13 32.94 6.50
CA GLN A 55 -7.29 32.28 5.20
C GLN A 55 -6.38 31.06 5.11
N GLU A 56 -5.10 31.21 5.49
CA GLU A 56 -4.13 30.12 5.49
C GLU A 56 -4.57 28.95 6.38
N LEU A 57 -5.08 29.21 7.60
CA LEU A 57 -5.59 28.15 8.48
C LEU A 57 -6.79 27.40 7.86
N VAL A 58 -7.70 28.11 7.18
CA VAL A 58 -8.84 27.47 6.52
C VAL A 58 -8.36 26.63 5.33
N LEU A 59 -7.45 27.15 4.51
CA LEU A 59 -6.90 26.44 3.36
C LEU A 59 -6.10 25.22 3.78
N GLU A 60 -5.30 25.31 4.85
CA GLU A 60 -4.59 24.17 5.42
C GLU A 60 -5.56 23.08 5.90
N ALA A 61 -6.65 23.46 6.58
CA ALA A 61 -7.68 22.51 6.99
C ALA A 61 -8.41 21.87 5.80
N VAL A 62 -8.60 22.61 4.70
CA VAL A 62 -9.17 22.10 3.45
C VAL A 62 -8.19 21.17 2.75
N ASP A 63 -6.90 21.47 2.70
CA ASP A 63 -5.86 20.60 2.15
C ASP A 63 -5.78 19.27 2.91
N LEU A 64 -5.88 19.32 4.25
CA LEU A 64 -5.96 18.12 5.08
C LEU A 64 -7.25 17.32 4.79
N LEU A 65 -8.38 17.99 4.62
CA LEU A 65 -9.65 17.34 4.24
C LEU A 65 -9.55 16.70 2.85
N CYS A 66 -8.92 17.38 1.89
CA CYS A 66 -8.60 16.87 0.56
C CYS A 66 -7.71 15.63 0.67
N ALA A 67 -6.60 15.69 1.40
CA ALA A 67 -5.70 14.55 1.59
C ALA A 67 -6.41 13.34 2.21
N LEU A 68 -7.34 13.57 3.15
CA LEU A 68 -8.18 12.52 3.72
C LEU A 68 -9.19 11.97 2.69
N ASN A 69 -9.82 12.82 1.90
CA ASN A 69 -10.81 12.41 0.89
C ASN A 69 -10.16 11.66 -0.28
N TYR A 70 -9.05 12.18 -0.82
CA TYR A 70 -8.27 11.55 -1.90
C TYR A 70 -7.48 10.33 -1.43
N GLY A 71 -6.99 10.33 -0.18
CA GLY A 71 -6.36 9.17 0.45
C GLY A 71 -7.30 7.99 0.66
N LEU A 72 -8.61 8.23 0.72
CA LEU A 72 -9.66 7.20 0.74
C LEU A 72 -10.05 6.70 -0.67
N GLU A 73 -9.92 7.53 -1.71
CA GLU A 73 -10.34 7.16 -3.07
C GLU A 73 -9.27 6.44 -3.90
N THR A 74 -7.96 6.66 -3.66
CA THR A 74 -6.91 6.14 -4.56
C THR A 74 -6.17 4.90 -4.05
N ASP A 75 -5.95 4.75 -2.75
CA ASP A 75 -5.46 3.51 -2.13
C ASP A 75 -6.17 3.29 -0.79
N ASN A 76 -7.44 2.88 -0.81
CA ASN A 76 -8.06 2.33 0.40
C ASN A 76 -7.60 0.88 0.63
N MET A 77 -7.70 0.42 1.88
CA MET A 77 -7.37 -0.94 2.29
C MET A 77 -7.92 -2.02 1.36
N LYS A 78 -9.12 -1.83 0.80
CA LYS A 78 -9.75 -2.78 -0.12
C LYS A 78 -8.92 -2.95 -1.40
N ASN A 79 -8.43 -1.88 -2.01
CA ASN A 79 -7.57 -1.96 -3.19
C ASN A 79 -6.25 -2.68 -2.89
N LEU A 80 -5.64 -2.39 -1.73
CA LEU A 80 -4.40 -3.06 -1.31
C LEU A 80 -4.61 -4.56 -1.06
N ILE A 81 -5.73 -4.95 -0.45
CA ILE A 81 -6.11 -6.36 -0.28
C ILE A 81 -6.34 -7.04 -1.63
N LEU A 82 -6.98 -6.36 -2.59
CA LEU A 82 -7.19 -6.92 -3.93
C LEU A 82 -5.86 -7.14 -4.66
N LYS A 83 -4.93 -6.17 -4.61
CA LYS A 83 -3.58 -6.30 -5.15
C LYS A 83 -2.82 -7.47 -4.50
N LEU A 84 -2.87 -7.58 -3.17
CA LEU A 84 -2.26 -8.68 -2.43
C LEU A 84 -2.83 -10.04 -2.83
N ARG A 85 -4.16 -10.13 -2.96
CA ARG A 85 -4.85 -11.36 -3.39
C ARG A 85 -4.46 -11.75 -4.81
N ALA A 86 -4.42 -10.80 -5.73
CA ALA A 86 -3.99 -11.04 -7.11
C ALA A 86 -2.56 -11.58 -7.17
N ALA A 87 -1.62 -10.92 -6.47
CA ALA A 87 -0.23 -11.37 -6.40
C ALA A 87 -0.09 -12.78 -5.79
N SER A 88 -0.87 -13.07 -4.74
CA SER A 88 -0.91 -14.41 -4.12
C SER A 88 -1.42 -15.47 -5.09
N ASN A 89 -2.51 -15.17 -5.82
CA ASN A 89 -3.08 -16.10 -6.81
C ASN A 89 -2.11 -16.35 -7.97
N ASN A 90 -1.43 -15.32 -8.45
CA ASN A 90 -0.41 -15.45 -9.49
C ASN A 90 0.71 -16.40 -9.02
N LEU A 91 1.24 -16.20 -7.82
CA LEU A 91 2.26 -17.08 -7.25
C LEU A 91 1.77 -18.53 -7.09
N GLN A 92 0.52 -18.72 -6.62
CA GLN A 92 -0.07 -20.06 -6.50
C GLN A 92 -0.24 -20.73 -7.86
N ASN A 93 -0.65 -19.99 -8.89
CA ASN A 93 -0.76 -20.51 -10.26
C ASN A 93 0.61 -20.97 -10.78
N TYR A 94 1.68 -20.20 -10.56
CA TYR A 94 3.05 -20.61 -10.92
C TYR A 94 3.48 -21.91 -10.22
N ILE A 95 3.14 -22.06 -8.94
CA ILE A 95 3.44 -23.29 -8.18
C ILE A 95 2.60 -24.46 -8.72
N GLY A 96 1.31 -24.22 -8.99
CA GLY A 96 0.36 -25.21 -9.48
C GLY A 96 0.67 -25.74 -10.88
N THR A 97 1.05 -24.87 -11.81
CA THR A 97 1.46 -25.26 -13.17
C THR A 97 2.71 -26.13 -13.13
N ARG A 98 3.68 -25.79 -12.28
CA ARG A 98 4.91 -26.59 -12.12
C ARG A 98 4.66 -27.97 -11.51
N ARG A 99 3.66 -28.12 -10.62
CA ARG A 99 3.26 -29.42 -10.06
C ARG A 99 2.54 -30.30 -11.09
N LYS A 100 1.74 -29.70 -11.99
CA LYS A 100 1.01 -30.42 -13.04
C LYS A 100 1.89 -30.85 -14.22
N SER A 101 2.99 -30.13 -14.49
CA SER A 101 3.96 -30.50 -15.53
C SER A 101 4.94 -31.60 -15.10
N SER A 102 4.64 -32.35 -14.03
CA SER A 102 5.48 -33.44 -13.50
C SER A 102 5.30 -34.75 -14.28
N ASN A 103 5.23 -34.67 -15.61
CA ASN A 103 5.49 -35.82 -16.48
C ASN A 103 6.89 -35.61 -17.07
N TYR A 104 7.88 -36.28 -16.46
CA TYR A 104 9.24 -36.54 -16.92
C TYR A 104 10.08 -35.35 -17.43
N ASP A 105 11.12 -34.98 -16.68
CA ASP A 105 12.49 -35.28 -17.16
C ASP A 105 13.50 -35.24 -16.01
N GLY A 106 14.26 -36.33 -15.88
CA GLY A 106 15.21 -36.59 -14.80
C GLY A 106 16.58 -35.91 -15.01
N ASN A 107 16.59 -34.64 -15.41
CA ASN A 107 17.84 -33.87 -15.53
C ASN A 107 17.76 -32.55 -14.75
N SER A 108 18.67 -32.47 -13.78
CA SER A 108 18.79 -31.52 -12.69
C SER A 108 18.89 -30.03 -13.07
N SER A 109 18.63 -29.21 -12.03
CA SER A 109 18.94 -27.77 -11.92
C SER A 109 18.02 -26.77 -12.64
N ARG A 110 16.72 -26.75 -12.32
CA ARG A 110 15.83 -25.65 -12.75
C ARG A 110 15.75 -24.54 -11.69
N LYS A 111 16.61 -23.52 -11.85
CA LYS A 111 16.49 -22.18 -11.24
C LYS A 111 15.02 -21.78 -11.11
N PRO A 112 14.58 -21.13 -10.02
CA PRO A 112 13.25 -20.51 -10.00
C PRO A 112 13.12 -19.61 -11.24
N PRO A 113 12.12 -19.82 -12.12
CA PRO A 113 11.93 -19.00 -13.30
C PRO A 113 11.91 -17.52 -12.91
N ASN A 114 12.45 -16.64 -13.75
CA ASN A 114 12.50 -15.21 -13.44
C ASN A 114 11.11 -14.67 -13.08
N GLU A 115 10.07 -15.15 -13.77
CA GLU A 115 8.66 -14.85 -13.50
C GLU A 115 8.16 -15.27 -12.11
N PHE A 116 8.68 -16.39 -11.57
CA PHE A 116 8.38 -16.81 -10.20
C PHE A 116 9.00 -15.83 -9.20
N LEU A 117 10.24 -15.41 -9.43
CA LEU A 117 10.90 -14.42 -8.57
C LEU A 117 10.20 -13.06 -8.65
N THR A 118 9.78 -12.63 -9.85
CA THR A 118 8.94 -11.42 -10.03
C THR A 118 7.65 -11.52 -9.24
N SER A 119 6.93 -12.65 -9.33
CA SER A 119 5.68 -12.86 -8.58
C SER A 119 5.90 -12.82 -7.06
N VAL A 120 7.03 -13.34 -6.57
CA VAL A 120 7.42 -13.24 -5.15
C VAL A 120 7.68 -11.78 -4.74
N VAL A 121 8.42 -11.03 -5.57
CA VAL A 121 8.71 -9.61 -5.31
C VAL A 121 7.44 -8.77 -5.32
N GLU A 122 6.54 -9.00 -6.28
CA GLU A 122 5.23 -8.33 -6.37
C GLU A 122 4.36 -8.62 -5.14
N LEU A 123 4.32 -9.88 -4.68
CA LEU A 123 3.57 -10.26 -3.48
C LEU A 123 4.13 -9.56 -2.23
N ILE A 124 5.46 -9.54 -2.07
CA ILE A 124 6.12 -8.84 -0.96
C ILE A 124 5.86 -7.33 -1.05
N GLY A 125 5.90 -6.74 -2.25
CA GLY A 125 5.60 -5.33 -2.48
C GLY A 125 4.16 -4.97 -2.08
N ALA A 126 3.18 -5.78 -2.49
CA ALA A 126 1.79 -5.60 -2.10
C ALA A 126 1.58 -5.74 -0.59
N ALA A 127 2.26 -6.69 0.06
CA ALA A 127 2.22 -6.86 1.51
C ALA A 127 2.83 -5.66 2.26
N LYS A 128 3.98 -5.15 1.80
CA LYS A 128 4.59 -3.94 2.36
C LYS A 128 3.67 -2.73 2.24
N ALA A 129 3.06 -2.52 1.08
CA ALA A 129 2.11 -1.41 0.88
C ALA A 129 0.91 -1.50 1.84
N LEU A 130 0.37 -2.70 2.06
CA LEU A 130 -0.70 -2.92 3.04
C LEU A 130 -0.24 -2.65 4.49
N LEU A 131 0.96 -3.09 4.86
CA LEU A 131 1.52 -2.80 6.20
C LEU A 131 1.68 -1.30 6.43
N THR A 132 2.29 -0.57 5.49
CA THR A 132 2.44 0.89 5.56
C THR A 132 1.10 1.60 5.67
N TRP A 133 0.06 1.07 5.01
CA TRP A 133 -1.28 1.62 5.11
C TRP A 133 -1.91 1.41 6.50
N LEU A 134 -1.74 0.20 7.07
CA LEU A 134 -2.22 -0.12 8.42
C LEU A 134 -1.42 0.57 9.53
N ASP A 135 -0.24 1.11 9.24
CA ASP A 135 0.58 1.92 10.16
C ASP A 135 0.12 3.39 10.24
N ARG A 136 -0.96 3.76 9.55
CA ARG A 136 -1.58 5.09 9.64
C ARG A 136 -2.65 5.11 10.73
N THR A 137 -2.81 6.24 11.42
CA THR A 137 -3.94 6.49 12.33
C THR A 137 -5.27 6.44 11.55
N PRO A 138 -6.37 5.88 12.11
CA PRO A 138 -6.54 5.41 13.49
C PRO A 138 -6.18 3.94 13.72
N PHE A 139 -5.59 3.25 12.75
CA PHE A 139 -5.34 1.80 12.81
C PHE A 139 -4.14 1.42 13.69
N THR A 140 -3.28 2.38 13.99
CA THR A 140 -2.18 2.26 14.96
C THR A 140 -2.73 2.06 16.38
N GLY A 141 -2.41 0.93 17.01
CA GLY A 141 -2.80 0.63 18.41
C GLY A 141 -4.04 -0.23 18.58
N ILE A 142 -4.74 -0.59 17.49
CA ILE A 142 -5.83 -1.56 17.53
C ILE A 142 -5.23 -2.98 17.56
N ALA A 143 -5.60 -3.79 18.57
CA ALA A 143 -5.02 -5.11 18.80
C ALA A 143 -5.17 -6.07 17.61
N ASP A 144 -6.35 -6.12 16.99
CA ASP A 144 -6.64 -7.01 15.85
C ASP A 144 -5.77 -6.72 14.63
N PHE A 145 -5.53 -5.43 14.33
CA PHE A 145 -4.63 -5.04 13.24
C PHE A 145 -3.18 -5.36 13.58
N SER A 146 -2.78 -5.25 14.84
CA SER A 146 -1.42 -5.61 15.28
C SER A 146 -1.12 -7.10 15.09
N VAL A 147 -2.06 -7.98 15.46
CA VAL A 147 -1.96 -9.43 15.21
C VAL A 147 -1.88 -9.72 13.71
N THR A 148 -2.72 -9.05 12.92
CA THR A 148 -2.75 -9.22 11.46
C THR A 148 -1.44 -8.77 10.81
N LYS A 149 -0.89 -7.60 11.19
CA LYS A 149 0.40 -7.10 10.73
C LYS A 149 1.53 -8.09 11.02
N ASN A 150 1.59 -8.59 12.25
CA ASN A 150 2.61 -9.57 12.64
C ASN A 150 2.52 -10.84 11.80
N LYS A 151 1.31 -11.33 11.53
CA LYS A 151 1.11 -12.49 10.65
C LYS A 151 1.59 -12.23 9.22
N ILE A 152 1.28 -11.06 8.65
CA ILE A 152 1.76 -10.68 7.30
C ILE A 152 3.29 -10.63 7.27
N ILE A 153 3.91 -10.00 8.27
CA ILE A 153 5.38 -9.92 8.40
C ILE A 153 6.01 -11.31 8.44
N GLN A 154 5.50 -12.20 9.31
CA GLN A 154 6.01 -13.58 9.42
C GLN A 154 5.90 -14.33 8.10
N LEU A 155 4.76 -14.26 7.42
CA LEU A 155 4.56 -14.92 6.12
C LEU A 155 5.53 -14.39 5.05
N CYS A 156 5.79 -13.09 5.01
CA CYS A 156 6.78 -12.51 4.10
C CYS A 156 8.20 -13.01 4.41
N LEU A 157 8.58 -13.08 5.69
CA LEU A 157 9.89 -13.59 6.11
C LEU A 157 10.06 -15.08 5.75
N ASP A 158 9.04 -15.89 6.00
CA ASP A 158 9.04 -17.32 5.65
C ASP A 158 9.17 -17.53 4.15
N LEU A 159 8.42 -16.75 3.35
CA LEU A 159 8.50 -16.80 1.89
C LEU A 159 9.90 -16.41 1.39
N THR A 160 10.45 -15.28 1.85
CA THR A 160 11.79 -14.83 1.47
C THR A 160 12.86 -15.86 1.86
N THR A 161 12.79 -16.39 3.07
CA THR A 161 13.73 -17.41 3.57
C THR A 161 13.66 -18.68 2.73
N THR A 162 12.45 -19.13 2.38
CA THR A 162 12.24 -20.32 1.56
C THR A 162 12.81 -20.15 0.16
N VAL A 163 12.57 -18.99 -0.47
CA VAL A 163 13.12 -18.66 -1.80
C VAL A 163 14.65 -18.57 -1.76
N GLN A 164 15.22 -17.94 -0.73
CA GLN A 164 16.66 -17.83 -0.56
C GLN A 164 17.33 -19.21 -0.37
N LYS A 165 16.73 -20.08 0.45
CA LYS A 165 17.19 -21.48 0.60
C LYS A 165 17.15 -22.21 -0.74
N ALA A 166 16.04 -22.12 -1.48
CA ALA A 166 15.92 -22.76 -2.79
C ALA A 166 16.96 -22.29 -3.82
N LEU A 167 17.24 -20.98 -3.85
CA LEU A 167 18.30 -20.42 -4.69
C LEU A 167 19.69 -20.92 -4.26
N THR A 168 19.96 -20.98 -2.96
CA THR A 168 21.25 -21.44 -2.40
C THR A 168 21.49 -22.92 -2.75
N TYR A 169 20.49 -23.78 -2.57
CA TYR A 169 20.57 -25.18 -2.96
C TYR A 169 20.85 -25.34 -4.46
N HIS A 170 20.19 -24.56 -5.31
CA HIS A 170 20.45 -24.55 -6.75
C HIS A 170 21.90 -24.15 -7.07
N PHE A 171 22.43 -23.09 -6.44
CA PHE A 171 23.82 -22.69 -6.67
C PHE A 171 24.84 -23.76 -6.24
N LEU A 172 24.63 -24.41 -5.09
CA LEU A 172 25.48 -25.50 -4.62
C LEU A 172 25.43 -26.71 -5.55
N GLN A 173 24.26 -27.02 -6.10
CA GLN A 173 24.09 -28.10 -7.06
C GLN A 173 24.86 -27.83 -8.36
N VAL A 174 24.69 -26.65 -8.97
CA VAL A 174 25.43 -26.26 -10.19
C VAL A 174 26.94 -26.26 -9.94
N PHE A 175 27.38 -25.81 -8.77
CA PHE A 175 28.81 -25.82 -8.41
C PHE A 175 29.35 -27.26 -8.31
N THR A 176 28.57 -28.16 -7.72
CA THR A 176 28.94 -29.57 -7.59
C THR A 176 29.00 -30.26 -8.96
N GLU A 177 28.02 -30.02 -9.84
CA GLU A 177 27.97 -30.56 -11.20
C GLU A 177 29.17 -30.09 -12.03
N LYS A 178 29.46 -28.78 -12.05
CA LYS A 178 30.66 -28.24 -12.73
C LYS A 178 31.98 -28.76 -12.15
N SER A 179 32.03 -28.99 -10.84
CA SER A 179 33.20 -29.58 -10.19
C SER A 179 33.43 -31.03 -10.64
N GLN A 180 32.36 -31.83 -10.82
CA GLN A 180 32.47 -33.19 -11.34
C GLN A 180 32.87 -33.23 -12.82
N GLU A 181 32.28 -32.40 -13.67
CA GLU A 181 32.67 -32.28 -15.09
C GLU A 181 34.16 -31.92 -15.24
N SER A 182 34.63 -30.95 -14.44
CA SER A 182 36.05 -30.53 -14.44
C SER A 182 37.00 -31.64 -14.00
N ARG A 183 36.56 -32.59 -13.17
CA ARG A 183 37.36 -33.74 -12.73
C ARG A 183 37.40 -34.84 -13.78
N ILE A 184 36.29 -35.07 -14.50
CA ILE A 184 36.20 -36.07 -15.58
C ILE A 184 37.08 -35.66 -16.77
N VAL A 185 37.07 -34.38 -17.15
CA VAL A 185 37.92 -33.87 -18.25
C VAL A 185 39.42 -34.01 -17.93
N ARG A 186 39.82 -33.86 -16.65
CA ARG A 186 41.21 -34.06 -16.21
C ARG A 186 41.66 -35.52 -16.16
N TYR A 187 40.73 -36.46 -16.12
CA TYR A 187 41.05 -37.89 -16.08
C TYR A 187 41.14 -38.54 -17.47
N ASN A 188 40.61 -37.85 -18.49
CA ASN A 188 40.55 -38.30 -19.88
C ASN A 188 41.54 -37.56 -20.81
N ALA A 189 42.48 -36.78 -20.25
CA ALA A 189 43.54 -36.06 -20.95
C ALA A 189 44.90 -36.56 -20.44
#